data_AF-A0A7K3E131-F1
#
_entry.id   AF-A0A7K3E131-F1
#
_cell.length_a   1.000
_cell.length_b   1.000
_cell.length_c   1.000
_cell.angle_alpha   90.00
_cell.angle_beta   90.00
_cell.angle_gamma   90.00
#
_symmetry.space_group_name_H-M   'P 1'
#
loop_
_entity.id
_entity.type
_entity.pdbx_description
1 polymer ?
#
loop_
_entity_poly.entity_id
_entity_poly.type
_entity_poly.pdbx_seq_one_letter_code
_entity_poly.pdbx_strand_id
1 'polypeptide(L)' 'MTLRIPDELAPSIKAAASGANMSVNAWIVRAARRAATLDAAHQLAGLGLGDDLAGEGDTL' A
#
# COMPACT_ATOMS: atom_id res chain seq x y z
N MET A 1 2.70 2.82 18.48
CA MET A 1 2.41 3.87 17.48
C MET A 1 0.90 3.95 17.33
N THR A 2 0.35 5.16 17.29
CA THR A 2 -1.11 5.38 17.24
C THR A 2 -1.40 6.29 16.06
N LEU A 3 -2.25 5.84 15.13
CA LEU A 3 -2.60 6.58 13.92
C LEU A 3 -4.05 7.05 14.04
N ARG A 4 -4.30 8.35 13.83
CA ARG A 4 -5.65 8.90 13.80
C ARG A 4 -6.21 8.79 12.39
N ILE A 5 -7.33 8.09 12.26
CA ILE A 5 -8.04 7.91 11.00
C ILE A 5 -9.25 8.82 11.02
N PRO A 6 -9.54 9.57 9.93
CA PRO A 6 -10.78 10.32 9.79
C PRO A 6 -12.00 9.42 10.01
N ASP A 7 -12.99 9.90 10.76
CA ASP A 7 -14.16 9.11 11.13
C ASP A 7 -14.96 8.64 9.91
N GLU A 8 -14.93 9.41 8.82
CA GLU A 8 -15.54 9.07 7.53
C GLU A 8 -14.88 7.87 6.83
N LEU A 9 -13.59 7.61 7.09
CA LEU A 9 -12.83 6.50 6.50
C LEU A 9 -12.79 5.27 7.39
N ALA A 10 -13.07 5.40 8.69
CA ALA A 10 -13.02 4.27 9.61
C ALA A 10 -13.99 3.12 9.23
N PRO A 11 -15.24 3.37 8.77
CA PRO A 11 -16.14 2.30 8.34
C PRO A 11 -15.63 1.55 7.11
N SER A 12 -15.11 2.26 6.11
CA SER A 12 -14.62 1.64 4.86
C SER A 12 -13.38 0.78 5.11
N ILE A 13 -12.46 1.25 5.96
CA ILE A 13 -11.27 0.47 6.36
C ILE A 13 -11.67 -0.79 7.13
N LYS A 14 -12.63 -0.69 8.06
CA LYS A 14 -13.15 -1.86 8.79
C LYS A 14 -13.80 -2.87 7.86
N ALA A 15 -14.60 -2.40 6.90
CA ALA A 15 -15.23 -3.26 5.90
C ALA A 15 -14.20 -3.97 5.01
N ALA A 16 -13.17 -3.24 4.54
CA ALA A 16 -12.10 -3.81 3.73
C ALA A 16 -11.26 -4.85 4.49
N ALA A 17 -10.94 -4.58 5.76
CA ALA A 17 -10.26 -5.54 6.62
C ALA A 17 -11.09 -6.80 6.84
N SER A 18 -12.39 -6.65 7.11
CA SER A 18 -13.32 -7.77 7.26
C SER A 18 -13.45 -8.59 5.97
N GLY A 19 -13.57 -7.94 4.81
CA GLY A 19 -13.64 -8.62 3.52
C GLY A 19 -12.37 -9.39 3.17
N ALA A 20 -11.22 -8.95 3.68
CA ALA A 20 -9.94 -9.64 3.56
C ALA A 20 -9.70 -10.70 4.66
N ASN A 21 -10.65 -10.89 5.59
CA ASN A 21 -10.50 -11.74 6.78
C ASN A 21 -9.24 -11.41 7.60
N MET A 22 -8.95 -10.12 7.78
CA MET A 22 -7.79 -9.60 8.49
C MET A 22 -8.21 -8.71 9.65
N SER A 23 -7.35 -8.58 10.66
CA SER A 23 -7.50 -7.49 11.62
C SER A 23 -7.29 -6.13 10.93
N VAL A 24 -7.95 -5.09 11.44
CA VAL A 24 -7.80 -3.72 10.90
C VAL A 24 -6.33 -3.29 10.88
N ASN A 25 -5.58 -3.59 11.94
CA ASN A 25 -4.15 -3.27 12.00
C ASN A 25 -3.34 -4.02 10.92
N ALA A 26 -3.57 -5.32 10.74
CA ALA A 26 -2.88 -6.10 9.71
C ALA A 26 -3.19 -5.58 8.30
N TRP A 27 -4.45 -5.20 8.06
CA TRP A 27 -4.86 -4.61 6.80
C TRP A 27 -4.20 -3.25 6.55
N ILE A 28 -4.14 -2.37 7.56
CA ILE A 28 -3.46 -1.06 7.47
C ILE A 28 -1.96 -1.23 7.20
N VAL A 29 -1.28 -2.15 7.90
CA VAL A 29 0.15 -2.40 7.69
C VAL A 29 0.40 -2.91 6.27
N ARG A 30 -0.47 -3.80 5.75
CA ARG A 30 -0.39 -4.26 4.36
C ARG A 30 -0.59 -3.12 3.37
N ALA A 31 -1.59 -2.27 3.59
CA ALA A 31 -1.86 -1.12 2.74
C ALA A 31 -0.68 -0.12 2.74
N ALA A 32 -0.10 0.17 3.90
CA ALA A 32 1.06 1.05 4.03
C ALA A 32 2.29 0.49 3.30
N ARG A 33 2.55 -0.83 3.40
CA ARG A 33 3.62 -1.48 2.63
C ARG A 33 3.40 -1.35 1.13
N ARG A 34 2.19 -1.62 0.64
CA ARG A 34 1.85 -1.50 -0.78
C ARG A 34 2.02 -0.06 -1.27
N ALA A 35 1.60 0.94 -0.49
CA ALA A 35 1.79 2.34 -0.81
C ALA A 35 3.28 2.71 -0.90
N ALA A 36 4.10 2.25 0.04
CA ALA A 36 5.55 2.48 0.01
C ALA A 36 6.22 1.84 -1.21
N THR A 37 5.80 0.62 -1.60
CA THR A 37 6.29 -0.03 -2.82
C THR A 37 5.92 0.77 -4.07
N LEU A 38 4.67 1.24 -4.18
CA LEU A 38 4.23 2.06 -5.31
C LEU A 38 4.94 3.41 -5.38
N ASP A 39 5.16 4.05 -4.23
CA ASP A 39 5.91 5.31 -4.18
C ASP A 39 7.36 5.11 -4.62
N ALA A 40 8.02 4.05 -4.15
CA ALA A 40 9.36 3.69 -4.61
C ALA A 40 9.39 3.40 -6.13
N ALA A 41 8.39 2.70 -6.66
CA ALA A 41 8.27 2.44 -8.09
C ALA A 41 8.10 3.74 -8.90
N HIS A 42 7.26 4.68 -8.43
CA HIS A 42 7.12 5.99 -9.07
C HIS A 42 8.42 6.80 -9.02
N GLN A 43 9.14 6.78 -7.91
CA GLN A 43 10.44 7.46 -7.79
C GLN A 43 11.45 6.87 -8.78
N LEU A 44 11.52 5.55 -8.90
CA LEU A 44 12.39 4.87 -9.88
C LEU A 44 12.02 5.21 -11.32
N ALA A 45 10.72 5.23 -11.65
CA ALA A 45 10.24 5.64 -12.97
C ALA A 45 10.62 7.10 -13.27
N GLY A 46 10.52 7.99 -12.29
CA GLY A 46 10.94 9.40 -12.40
C GLY A 46 12.45 9.59 -12.63
N LEU A 47 13.27 8.62 -12.22
CA LEU A 47 14.72 8.59 -12.48
C LEU A 47 15.07 8.06 -13.88
N GLY A 48 14.08 7.66 -14.68
CA GLY A 48 14.30 7.13 -16.04
C GLY A 48 14.85 5.70 -16.09
N LEU A 49 14.90 5.01 -14.94
CA LEU A 49 15.43 3.64 -14.81
C LEU A 49 14.43 2.56 -15.24
N GLY A 50 13.30 2.95 -15.83
CA GLY A 50 12.21 2.04 -16.21
C GLY A 50 12.66 0.92 -17.16
N ASP A 51 13.55 1.22 -18.12
CA ASP A 51 14.10 0.23 -19.05
C ASP A 51 15.22 -0.63 -18.42
N ASP A 52 15.94 -0.10 -17.43
CA ASP A 52 17.05 -0.79 -16.75
C ASP A 52 16.57 -1.80 -15.69
N LEU A 53 15.31 -1.72 -15.26
CA LEU A 53 14.73 -2.59 -14.21
C LEU A 53 14.16 -3.91 -14.73
N ALA A 54 14.34 -4.24 -16.02
CA ALA A 54 14.14 -5.57 -16.62
C ALA A 54 12.89 -6.35 -16.17
N GLY A 55 11.76 -5.68 -15.90
CA GLY A 55 10.52 -6.33 -15.49
C GLY A 55 10.50 -6.91 -14.06
N GLU A 56 11.49 -6.64 -13.22
CA GLU A 56 11.56 -7.17 -11.85
C GLU A 56 10.39 -6.71 -10.95
N GLY A 57 9.75 -5.58 -11.28
CA GLY A 57 8.59 -5.04 -10.56
C GLY A 57 7.23 -5.66 -10.93
N ASP A 58 7.14 -6.47 -11.99
CA ASP A 58 5.86 -6.94 -12.56
C ASP A 58 5.23 -8.13 -11.80
N THR A 59 5.90 -8.58 -10.73
CA THR A 59 5.50 -9.75 -9.92
C THR A 59 4.93 -9.41 -8.54
N LEU A 60 4.79 -8.12 -8.21
CA LEU A 60 4.29 -7.61 -6.91
C LEU A 60 2.81 -7.18 -6.95
#